data_AF-A0A3D2QFA8-F1
#
_entry.id   AF-A0A3D2QFA8-F1
#
_cell.length_a   1.000
_cell.length_b   1.000
_cell.length_c   1.000
_cell.angle_alpha   90.00
_cell.angle_beta   90.00
_cell.angle_gamma   90.00
#
_symmetry.space_group_name_H-M   'P 1'
#
loop_
_entity.id
_entity.type
_entity.pdbx_description
1 polymer ?
#
loop_
_entity_poly.entity_id
_entity_poly.type
_entity_poly.pdbx_seq_one_letter_code
_entity_poly.pdbx_strand_id
1 'polypeptide(L)'
;EPRLMPWLTVAQNIAFAARHDPSLWDGDVPDGSSAKSVEAQPKVRTLLRKLGLEHDGCLYPAQLSGGMAQRVSLGRTLFYDPDLILMDEPFSALDYFTRRNLQHMLLQLFDTEKKTILFVTHDVEEALLLGDRILVLDGTGIKADRVLCLPRPRKATDPAFQTLRQEMLEILSAGEE
;
A
#
# COMPACT_ATOMS: atom_id res chain seq x y z
N GLU A 1 8.00 -8.57 -1.78
CA GLU A 1 8.29 -9.17 -0.45
C GLU A 1 8.38 -8.06 0.61
N PRO A 2 7.71 -8.16 1.77
CA PRO A 2 7.56 -7.04 2.71
C PRO A 2 8.84 -6.65 3.46
N ARG A 3 9.91 -7.46 3.41
CA ARG A 3 11.25 -7.18 3.98
C ARG A 3 11.20 -6.51 5.36
N LEU A 4 10.40 -7.10 6.26
CA LEU A 4 10.34 -6.66 7.66
C LEU A 4 11.57 -7.16 8.41
N MET A 5 11.99 -6.42 9.43
CA MET A 5 13.09 -6.83 10.31
C MET A 5 12.56 -7.92 11.26
N PRO A 6 13.01 -9.18 11.14
CA PRO A 6 12.40 -10.30 11.87
C PRO A 6 12.60 -10.24 13.39
N TRP A 7 13.60 -9.49 13.85
CA TRP A 7 13.91 -9.28 15.27
C TRP A 7 13.20 -8.06 15.88
N LEU A 8 12.41 -7.32 15.11
CA LEU A 8 11.63 -6.17 15.60
C LEU A 8 10.14 -6.51 15.59
N THR A 9 9.38 -5.97 16.54
CA THR A 9 7.91 -6.09 16.53
C THR A 9 7.29 -5.27 15.41
N VAL A 10 5.99 -5.40 15.18
CA VAL A 10 5.22 -4.59 14.24
C VAL A 10 5.38 -3.09 14.50
N ALA A 11 5.17 -2.66 15.75
CA ALA A 11 5.31 -1.25 16.13
C ALA A 11 6.74 -0.73 15.89
N GLN A 12 7.75 -1.55 16.19
CA GLN A 12 9.16 -1.22 15.96
C GLN A 12 9.53 -1.21 14.48
N ASN A 13 8.93 -2.08 13.65
CA ASN A 13 9.10 -2.05 12.21
C ASN A 13 8.51 -0.76 11.61
N ILE A 14 7.33 -0.33 12.07
CA ILE A 14 6.69 0.91 11.63
C ILE A 14 7.56 2.12 12.03
N ALA A 15 8.00 2.17 13.29
CA ALA A 15 8.83 3.25 13.83
C ALA A 15 10.31 3.18 13.43
N PHE A 16 10.71 2.22 12.59
CA PHE A 16 12.12 1.95 12.31
C PHE A 16 12.90 3.19 11.83
N ALA A 17 12.22 4.02 11.03
CA ALA A 17 12.70 5.29 10.52
C ALA A 17 13.22 6.25 11.60
N ALA A 18 12.57 6.28 12.77
CA ALA A 18 12.93 7.17 13.87
C ALA A 18 14.36 6.95 14.37
N ARG A 19 14.90 5.72 14.20
CA ARG A 19 16.29 5.40 14.58
C ARG A 19 17.32 6.13 13.72
N HIS A 20 16.96 6.48 12.49
CA HIS A 20 17.84 7.19 11.55
C HIS A 20 17.52 8.68 11.47
N ASP A 21 16.26 9.06 11.64
CA ASP A 21 15.82 10.45 11.68
C ASP A 21 15.04 10.71 12.98
N PRO A 22 15.73 11.20 14.03
CA PRO A 22 15.12 11.57 15.30
C PRO A 22 14.02 12.63 15.19
N SER A 23 14.02 13.45 14.13
CA SER A 23 13.01 14.51 13.97
C SER A 23 11.60 13.95 13.71
N LEU A 24 11.51 12.69 13.28
CA LEU A 24 10.25 11.99 13.04
C LEU A 24 9.60 11.47 14.34
N TRP A 25 10.25 11.68 15.48
CA TRP A 25 9.89 11.11 16.77
C TRP A 25 9.77 12.19 17.84
N ASP A 26 8.68 12.16 18.60
CA ASP A 26 8.50 13.05 19.75
C ASP A 26 9.19 12.42 20.98
N GLY A 27 10.33 12.98 21.38
CA GLY A 27 11.08 12.59 22.59
C GLY A 27 12.30 11.71 22.30
N ASP A 28 12.71 10.91 23.30
CA ASP A 28 13.88 10.05 23.17
C ASP A 28 13.66 8.92 22.15
N VAL A 29 14.60 8.82 21.21
CA VAL A 29 14.57 7.91 20.06
C VAL A 29 14.66 6.45 20.51
N PRO A 30 13.96 5.52 19.83
CA PRO A 30 13.94 4.12 20.22
C PRO A 30 15.30 3.44 19.93
N ASP A 31 16.22 3.45 20.90
CA ASP A 31 17.23 2.39 21.00
C ASP A 31 16.96 1.56 22.26
N GLY A 32 16.41 0.36 22.07
CA GLY A 32 16.08 -0.57 23.16
C GLY A 32 14.77 -0.30 23.92
N SER A 33 13.97 0.70 23.55
CA SER A 33 12.65 0.93 24.17
C SER A 33 11.70 -0.25 23.90
N SER A 34 11.01 -0.71 24.95
CA SER A 34 10.09 -1.86 24.88
C SER A 34 9.02 -1.70 23.79
N ALA A 35 8.58 -2.82 23.19
CA ALA A 35 7.56 -2.81 22.14
C ALA A 35 6.29 -2.02 22.53
N LYS A 36 5.86 -2.13 23.79
CA LYS A 36 4.72 -1.39 24.34
C LYS A 36 4.94 0.13 24.36
N SER A 37 6.17 0.58 24.65
CA SER A 37 6.50 2.00 24.64
C SER A 37 6.46 2.58 23.23
N VAL A 38 6.96 1.82 22.25
CA VAL A 38 6.90 2.22 20.83
C VAL A 38 5.46 2.24 20.34
N GLU A 39 4.65 1.25 20.71
CA GLU A 39 3.23 1.17 20.34
C GLU A 39 2.39 2.31 20.96
N ALA A 40 2.72 2.75 22.17
CA ALA A 40 2.02 3.83 22.87
C ALA A 40 2.19 5.21 22.20
N GLN A 41 3.15 5.36 21.30
CA GLN A 41 3.45 6.63 20.66
C GLN A 41 2.31 7.08 19.73
N PRO A 42 1.86 8.36 19.79
CA PRO A 42 0.68 8.81 19.06
C PRO A 42 0.73 8.55 17.55
N LYS A 43 1.89 8.78 16.93
CA LYS A 43 2.12 8.55 15.50
C LYS A 43 2.00 7.06 15.15
N VAL A 44 2.67 6.19 15.92
CA VAL A 44 2.64 4.73 15.72
C VAL A 44 1.23 4.19 15.92
N ARG A 45 0.55 4.58 17.00
CA ARG A 45 -0.82 4.15 17.29
C ARG A 45 -1.81 4.60 16.21
N THR A 46 -1.62 5.79 15.67
CA THR A 46 -2.43 6.30 14.54
C THR A 46 -2.21 5.45 13.30
N LEU A 47 -0.96 5.12 12.97
CA LEU A 47 -0.65 4.25 11.83
C LEU A 47 -1.18 2.83 12.03
N LEU A 48 -1.01 2.22 13.20
CA LEU A 48 -1.58 0.91 13.51
C LEU A 48 -3.09 0.89 13.30
N ARG A 49 -3.80 1.95 13.71
CA ARG A 49 -5.24 2.11 13.45
C ARG A 49 -5.57 2.23 11.96
N LYS A 50 -4.88 3.10 11.23
CA LYS A 50 -5.06 3.25 9.78
C LYS A 50 -4.84 1.92 9.05
N LEU A 51 -3.93 1.09 9.54
CA LEU A 51 -3.59 -0.20 8.95
C LEU A 51 -4.54 -1.34 9.38
N GLY A 52 -5.42 -1.11 10.36
CA GLY A 52 -6.25 -2.14 10.98
C GLY A 52 -5.41 -3.20 11.71
N LEU A 53 -4.40 -2.74 12.46
CA LEU A 53 -3.42 -3.53 13.21
C LEU A 53 -3.31 -3.02 14.66
N GLU A 54 -4.38 -2.44 15.21
CA GLU A 54 -4.40 -1.80 16.54
C GLU A 54 -3.97 -2.71 17.69
N HIS A 55 -4.15 -4.01 17.52
CA HIS A 55 -3.87 -5.02 18.55
C HIS A 55 -2.62 -5.86 18.25
N ASP A 56 -1.96 -5.58 17.13
CA ASP A 56 -0.86 -6.40 16.60
C ASP A 56 0.53 -5.77 16.82
N GLY A 57 0.61 -4.59 17.46
CA GLY A 57 1.83 -3.80 17.60
C GLY A 57 3.02 -4.54 18.26
N CYS A 58 2.71 -5.46 19.17
CA CYS A 58 3.71 -6.28 19.87
C CYS A 58 4.06 -7.59 19.16
N LEU A 59 3.39 -7.96 18.06
CA LEU A 59 3.70 -9.18 17.31
C LEU A 59 5.02 -9.05 16.54
N TYR A 60 5.68 -10.17 16.31
CA TYR A 60 6.85 -10.27 15.42
C TYR A 60 6.43 -10.70 14.00
N PRO A 61 7.23 -10.39 12.95
CA PRO A 61 6.91 -10.74 11.56
C PRO A 61 6.57 -12.22 11.32
N ALA A 62 7.19 -13.14 12.06
CA ALA A 62 6.90 -14.58 11.96
C ALA A 62 5.46 -14.97 12.38
N GLN A 63 4.77 -14.07 13.09
CA GLN A 63 3.39 -14.27 13.57
C GLN A 63 2.35 -13.63 12.65
N LEU A 64 2.78 -12.95 11.58
CA LEU A 64 1.91 -12.19 10.69
C LEU A 64 1.48 -13.04 9.49
N SER A 65 0.24 -12.86 9.04
CA SER A 65 -0.12 -13.27 7.68
C SER A 65 0.64 -12.42 6.64
N GLY A 66 0.73 -12.90 5.40
CA GLY A 66 1.34 -12.12 4.30
C GLY A 66 0.69 -10.74 4.14
N GLY A 67 -0.63 -10.68 4.33
CA GLY A 67 -1.43 -9.46 4.39
C GLY A 67 -1.08 -8.49 5.48
N MET A 68 -0.93 -9.00 6.70
CA MET A 68 -0.48 -8.18 7.83
C MET A 68 0.93 -7.67 7.55
N ALA A 69 1.85 -8.51 7.09
CA ALA A 69 3.23 -8.12 6.81
C ALA A 69 3.34 -7.02 5.73
N GLN A 70 2.53 -7.09 4.66
CA GLN A 70 2.47 -6.01 3.66
C GLN A 70 1.95 -4.70 4.24
N ARG A 71 0.87 -4.74 5.03
CA ARG A 71 0.34 -3.55 5.72
C ARG A 71 1.36 -2.94 6.68
N VAL A 72 2.14 -3.76 7.39
CA VAL A 72 3.25 -3.26 8.24
C VAL A 72 4.34 -2.59 7.40
N SER A 73 4.70 -3.16 6.25
CA SER A 73 5.67 -2.54 5.33
C SER A 73 5.17 -1.20 4.79
N LEU A 74 3.88 -1.09 4.47
CA LEU A 74 3.25 0.18 4.11
C LEU A 74 3.28 1.16 5.28
N GLY A 75 2.95 0.70 6.49
CA GLY A 75 3.04 1.50 7.72
C GLY A 75 4.43 2.10 7.96
N ARG A 76 5.48 1.31 7.76
CA ARG A 76 6.88 1.78 7.81
C ARG A 76 7.17 2.88 6.79
N THR A 77 6.58 2.79 5.60
CA THR A 77 6.70 3.82 4.55
C THR A 77 5.94 5.08 4.95
N LEU A 78 4.70 4.94 5.42
CA LEU A 78 3.85 6.04 5.87
C LEU A 78 4.39 6.74 7.12
N PHE A 79 5.24 6.08 7.91
CA PHE A 79 5.88 6.71 9.06
C PHE A 79 6.76 7.90 8.66
N TYR A 80 7.37 7.87 7.48
CA TYR A 80 8.12 9.00 6.92
C TYR A 80 7.23 10.15 6.41
N ASP A 81 5.91 9.97 6.41
CA ASP A 81 4.95 10.90 5.83
C ASP A 81 5.28 11.34 4.38
N PRO A 82 5.67 10.42 3.46
CA PRO A 82 6.13 10.80 2.13
C PRO A 82 4.99 11.38 1.28
N ASP A 83 5.31 12.23 0.31
CA ASP A 83 4.33 12.75 -0.67
C ASP A 83 4.06 11.76 -1.81
N LEU A 84 5.00 10.86 -2.09
CA LEU A 84 4.93 9.83 -3.13
C LEU A 84 5.18 8.43 -2.55
N ILE A 85 4.26 7.52 -2.82
CA ILE A 85 4.33 6.11 -2.43
C ILE A 85 4.48 5.28 -3.71
N LEU A 86 5.55 4.48 -3.76
CA LEU A 86 5.81 3.54 -4.84
C LEU A 86 5.53 2.11 -4.36
N MET A 87 4.78 1.33 -5.13
CA MET A 87 4.46 -0.05 -4.79
C MET A 87 4.64 -0.96 -5.99
N ASP A 88 5.35 -2.06 -5.79
CA ASP A 88 5.56 -3.09 -6.80
C ASP A 88 4.73 -4.33 -6.44
N GLU A 89 3.73 -4.64 -7.25
CA GLU A 89 2.81 -5.77 -7.09
C GLU A 89 2.22 -5.91 -5.66
N PRO A 90 1.62 -4.84 -5.09
CA PRO A 90 1.25 -4.82 -3.68
C PRO A 90 0.11 -5.79 -3.31
N PHE A 91 -0.60 -6.36 -4.28
CA PHE A 91 -1.81 -7.15 -4.06
C PHE A 91 -1.69 -8.63 -4.45
N SER A 92 -0.63 -9.00 -5.16
CA SER A 92 -0.43 -10.31 -5.79
C SER A 92 -0.49 -11.49 -4.80
N ALA A 93 0.08 -11.33 -3.61
CA ALA A 93 0.19 -12.37 -2.59
C ALA A 93 -0.97 -12.39 -1.57
N LEU A 94 -2.05 -11.63 -1.82
CA LEU A 94 -3.15 -11.45 -0.87
C LEU A 94 -4.36 -12.28 -1.20
N ASP A 95 -5.05 -12.78 -0.18
CA ASP A 95 -6.41 -13.28 -0.33
C ASP A 95 -7.39 -12.14 -0.64
N TYR A 96 -8.58 -12.49 -1.12
CA TYR A 96 -9.59 -11.55 -1.58
C TYR A 96 -9.95 -10.47 -0.54
N PHE A 97 -10.19 -10.84 0.71
CA PHE A 97 -10.64 -9.90 1.73
C PHE A 97 -9.51 -8.95 2.13
N THR A 98 -8.32 -9.50 2.34
CA THR A 98 -7.13 -8.70 2.66
C THR A 98 -6.78 -7.72 1.54
N ARG A 99 -6.84 -8.17 0.28
CA ARG A 99 -6.63 -7.31 -0.89
C ARG A 99 -7.61 -6.14 -0.88
N ARG A 100 -8.90 -6.41 -0.72
CA ARG A 100 -9.95 -5.38 -0.70
C ARG A 100 -9.73 -4.35 0.40
N ASN A 101 -9.28 -4.79 1.58
CA ASN A 101 -8.98 -3.89 2.69
C ASN A 101 -7.78 -2.97 2.36
N LEU A 102 -6.71 -3.52 1.77
CA LEU A 102 -5.55 -2.73 1.35
C LEU A 102 -5.91 -1.73 0.23
N GLN A 103 -6.72 -2.15 -0.76
CA GLN A 103 -7.23 -1.28 -1.81
C GLN A 103 -8.03 -0.11 -1.22
N HIS A 104 -8.93 -0.37 -0.27
CA HIS A 104 -9.72 0.68 0.39
C HIS A 104 -8.83 1.66 1.17
N MET A 105 -7.81 1.15 1.86
CA MET A 105 -6.84 1.98 2.58
C MET A 105 -6.07 2.91 1.63
N LEU A 106 -5.61 2.41 0.49
CA LEU A 106 -4.90 3.25 -0.50
C LEU A 106 -5.78 4.35 -1.06
N LEU A 107 -7.06 4.07 -1.31
CA LEU A 107 -8.04 5.08 -1.70
C LEU A 107 -8.21 6.14 -0.59
N GLN A 108 -8.28 5.73 0.68
CA GLN A 108 -8.36 6.67 1.79
C GLN A 108 -7.13 7.58 1.92
N LEU A 109 -5.92 7.02 1.75
CA LEU A 109 -4.66 7.78 1.76
C LEU A 109 -4.64 8.82 0.62
N PHE A 110 -5.09 8.44 -0.57
CA PHE A 110 -5.20 9.34 -1.71
C PHE A 110 -6.25 10.44 -1.49
N ASP A 111 -7.47 10.06 -1.11
CA ASP A 111 -8.59 10.99 -1.00
C ASP A 111 -8.44 11.96 0.17
N THR A 112 -7.97 11.49 1.32
CA THR A 112 -7.93 12.24 2.59
C THR A 112 -6.59 12.91 2.82
N GLU A 113 -5.49 12.20 2.57
CA GLU A 113 -4.14 12.65 2.91
C GLU A 113 -3.39 13.23 1.70
N LYS A 114 -4.04 13.24 0.52
CA LYS A 114 -3.51 13.80 -0.74
C LYS A 114 -2.14 13.25 -1.12
N LYS A 115 -1.86 12.01 -0.72
CA LYS A 115 -0.64 11.30 -1.09
C LYS A 115 -0.72 10.85 -2.54
N THR A 116 0.39 10.97 -3.28
CA THR A 116 0.50 10.44 -4.63
C THR A 116 0.90 8.97 -4.55
N ILE A 117 0.19 8.11 -5.28
CA ILE A 117 0.43 6.67 -5.26
C ILE A 117 0.71 6.21 -6.69
N LEU A 118 1.89 5.61 -6.90
CA LEU A 118 2.25 4.89 -8.11
C LEU A 118 2.41 3.43 -7.74
N PHE A 119 1.66 2.56 -8.41
CA PHE A 119 1.78 1.14 -8.21
C PHE A 119 1.86 0.39 -9.52
N VAL A 120 2.59 -0.72 -9.50
CA VAL A 120 2.67 -1.68 -10.60
C VAL A 120 1.77 -2.86 -10.25
N THR A 121 0.97 -3.30 -11.21
CA THR A 121 0.13 -4.49 -11.11
C THR A 121 0.01 -5.16 -12.47
N HIS A 122 -0.15 -6.47 -12.46
CA HIS A 122 -0.55 -7.28 -13.61
C HIS A 122 -2.08 -7.49 -13.70
N ASP A 123 -2.86 -6.99 -12.72
CA ASP A 123 -4.32 -7.08 -12.70
C ASP A 123 -4.97 -5.78 -13.22
N VAL A 124 -5.65 -5.91 -14.36
CA VAL A 124 -6.39 -4.81 -15.00
C VAL A 124 -7.50 -4.25 -14.11
N GLU A 125 -8.20 -5.10 -13.35
CA GLU A 125 -9.25 -4.64 -12.45
C GLU A 125 -8.67 -3.76 -11.35
N GLU A 126 -7.51 -4.11 -10.78
CA GLU A 126 -6.85 -3.31 -9.75
C GLU A 126 -6.47 -1.92 -10.28
N ALA A 127 -5.89 -1.87 -11.48
CA ALA A 127 -5.53 -0.63 -12.16
C ALA A 127 -6.77 0.26 -12.38
N LEU A 128 -7.88 -0.32 -12.84
CA LEU A 128 -9.14 0.41 -13.09
C LEU A 128 -9.89 0.79 -11.81
N LEU A 129 -9.80 0.02 -10.73
CA LEU A 129 -10.45 0.35 -9.47
C LEU A 129 -9.74 1.50 -8.75
N LEU A 130 -8.41 1.53 -8.80
CA LEU A 130 -7.60 2.45 -8.00
C LEU A 130 -7.06 3.65 -8.77
N GLY A 131 -6.64 3.47 -10.03
CA GLY A 131 -5.87 4.47 -10.75
C GLY A 131 -6.70 5.66 -11.25
N ASP A 132 -6.10 6.85 -11.31
CA ASP A 132 -6.65 7.96 -12.12
C ASP A 132 -6.05 8.00 -13.52
N ARG A 133 -4.91 7.36 -13.71
CA ARG A 133 -4.19 7.20 -14.97
C ARG A 133 -3.54 5.83 -14.99
N ILE A 134 -3.65 5.13 -16.12
CA ILE A 134 -3.05 3.83 -16.37
C ILE A 134 -2.02 4.00 -17.48
N LEU A 135 -0.80 3.54 -17.22
CA LEU A 135 0.24 3.37 -18.22
C LEU A 135 0.39 1.89 -18.48
N VAL A 136 0.18 1.46 -19.73
CA VAL A 136 0.44 0.08 -20.15
C VAL A 136 1.85 0.03 -20.68
N LEU A 137 2.67 -0.81 -20.06
CA LEU A 137 4.05 -1.05 -20.48
C LEU A 137 4.13 -2.32 -21.34
N ASP A 138 5.04 -2.33 -22.29
CA ASP A 138 5.53 -3.53 -22.98
C ASP A 138 7.05 -3.66 -22.81
N GLY A 139 7.65 -4.71 -23.38
CA GLY A 139 9.10 -4.95 -23.28
C GLY A 139 9.98 -3.86 -23.92
N THR A 140 9.39 -2.85 -24.57
CA THR A 140 10.10 -1.77 -25.28
C THR A 140 9.77 -0.37 -24.75
N GLY A 141 8.65 -0.18 -24.04
CA GLY A 141 8.28 1.13 -23.49
C GLY A 141 6.81 1.24 -23.05
N ILE A 142 6.27 2.46 -23.11
CA ILE A 142 4.85 2.74 -22.82
C ILE A 142 4.04 2.49 -24.11
N LYS A 143 3.22 1.44 -24.09
CA LYS A 143 2.32 1.06 -25.18
C LYS A 143 1.03 1.90 -25.18
N ALA A 144 0.52 2.22 -24.00
CA ALA A 144 -0.66 3.06 -23.87
C ALA A 144 -0.60 3.95 -22.63
N ASP A 145 -1.25 5.10 -22.74
CA ASP A 145 -1.42 6.07 -21.66
C ASP A 145 -2.90 6.49 -21.62
N ARG A 146 -3.55 6.24 -20.49
CA ARG A 146 -4.99 6.37 -20.32
C ARG A 146 -5.32 7.10 -19.04
N VAL A 147 -5.89 8.29 -19.16
CA VAL A 147 -6.51 9.00 -18.04
C VAL A 147 -7.94 8.50 -17.87
N LEU A 148 -8.30 8.08 -16.65
CA LEU A 148 -9.58 7.49 -16.34
C LEU A 148 -10.58 8.55 -15.85
N CYS A 149 -11.53 8.90 -16.71
CA CYS A 149 -12.63 9.82 -16.38
C CYS A 149 -13.83 9.09 -15.73
N LEU A 150 -13.57 8.13 -14.83
CA LEU A 150 -14.61 7.42 -14.07
C LEU A 150 -14.66 7.92 -12.62
N PRO A 151 -15.82 8.41 -12.14
CA PRO A 151 -15.96 8.85 -10.76
C PRO A 151 -15.82 7.70 -9.77
N ARG A 152 -15.31 7.99 -8.58
CA ARG A 152 -15.27 7.05 -7.44
C ARG A 152 -16.55 7.18 -6.59
N PRO A 153 -17.03 6.10 -5.95
CA PRO A 153 -16.50 4.73 -5.97
C PRO A 153 -16.85 4.00 -7.26
N ARG A 154 -15.86 3.33 -7.86
CA ARG A 154 -16.04 2.51 -9.06
C ARG A 154 -16.49 1.12 -8.67
N LYS A 155 -17.44 0.54 -9.41
CA LYS A 155 -17.82 -0.86 -9.24
C LYS A 155 -17.46 -1.63 -10.48
N ALA A 156 -16.87 -2.82 -10.27
CA ALA A 156 -16.57 -3.72 -11.38
C ALA A 156 -17.82 -4.05 -12.21
N THR A 157 -19.01 -4.04 -11.62
CA THR A 157 -20.28 -4.31 -12.33
C THR A 157 -20.76 -3.18 -13.24
N ASP A 158 -20.16 -1.98 -13.18
CA ASP A 158 -20.64 -0.83 -13.94
C ASP A 158 -20.33 -1.01 -15.44
N PRO A 159 -21.28 -0.74 -16.37
CA PRO A 159 -21.04 -0.96 -17.80
C PRO A 159 -19.82 -0.20 -18.34
N ALA A 160 -19.63 1.05 -17.92
CA ALA A 160 -18.48 1.85 -18.34
C ALA A 160 -17.13 1.27 -17.85
N PHE A 161 -17.12 0.66 -16.66
CA PHE A 161 -15.95 -0.05 -16.14
C PHE A 161 -15.63 -1.28 -17.00
N GLN A 162 -16.66 -2.05 -17.35
CA GLN A 162 -16.51 -3.24 -18.18
C GLN A 162 -16.01 -2.91 -19.59
N THR A 163 -16.49 -1.81 -20.19
CA THR A 163 -15.97 -1.34 -21.48
C THR A 163 -14.49 -1.01 -21.42
N LEU A 164 -14.05 -0.24 -20.40
CA LEU A 164 -12.63 0.09 -20.23
C LEU A 164 -11.78 -1.13 -19.93
N ARG A 165 -12.30 -2.08 -19.14
CA ARG A 165 -11.62 -3.36 -18.88
C ARG A 165 -11.34 -4.12 -20.16
N GLN A 166 -12.34 -4.24 -21.02
CA GLN A 166 -12.19 -4.92 -22.30
C GLN A 166 -11.14 -4.22 -23.19
N GLU A 167 -11.19 -2.88 -23.28
CA GLU A 167 -10.18 -2.10 -24.01
C GLU A 167 -8.76 -2.36 -23.47
N MET A 168 -8.56 -2.33 -22.15
CA MET A 168 -7.23 -2.51 -21.56
C MET A 168 -6.69 -3.93 -21.79
N LEU A 169 -7.55 -4.94 -21.74
CA LEU A 169 -7.18 -6.33 -22.04
C LEU A 169 -6.76 -6.48 -23.50
N GLU A 170 -7.48 -5.88 -24.44
CA GLU A 170 -7.12 -5.90 -25.87
C GLU A 170 -5.75 -5.24 -26.13
N ILE A 171 -5.46 -4.12 -25.46
CA ILE A 171 -4.15 -3.45 -25.56
C ILE A 171 -3.04 -4.38 -25.05
N LEU A 172 -3.25 -5.10 -23.95
CA LEU A 172 -2.27 -6.03 -23.40
C LEU A 172 -2.03 -7.21 -24.36
N SER A 173 -3.10 -7.84 -24.87
CA SER A 173 -2.99 -9.00 -25.76
C SER A 173 -2.39 -8.69 -27.13
N ALA A 174 -2.58 -7.48 -27.66
CA ALA A 174 -2.07 -7.09 -28.98
C ALA A 174 -0.53 -6.93 -29.07
N GLY A 175 0.25 -7.49 -28.13
CA GLY A 175 1.72 -7.45 -28.12
C GLY A 175 2.37 -8.82 -27.90
N GLU A 176 1.57 -9.89 -27.83
CA GLU A 176 2.04 -11.28 -27.72
C GLU A 176 2.19 -11.97 -29.10
N GLU A 177 2.00 -11.23 -30.20
CA GLU A 177 2.27 -11.66 -31.59
C GLU A 177 3.66 -11.22 -32.06
#